data_AF-A0A522W9M3-F1
#
_entry.id   AF-A0A522W9M3-F1
#
_cell.length_a   1.000
_cell.length_b   1.000
_cell.length_c   1.000
_cell.angle_alpha   90.00
_cell.angle_beta   90.00
_cell.angle_gamma   90.00
#
_symmetry.space_group_name_H-M   'P 1'
#
loop_
_entity.id
_entity.type
_entity.pdbx_description
1 polymer ?
#
loop_
_entity_poly.entity_id
_entity_poly.type
_entity_poly.pdbx_seq_one_letter_code
_entity_poly.pdbx_strand_id
1 'polypeptide(L)'
;MKIAIDAMGGDNAPGAVVEGAVSAAREFGSQIILVGIEERIREELKKFKPYPETIEIAHASEVIQMDEPAALSIRKKRDSS
;
A
#
# COMPACT_ATOMS: atom_id res chain seq x y z
N MET A 1 -7.87 -13.48 5.98
CA MET A 1 -8.14 -12.83 4.69
C MET A 1 -7.30 -11.57 4.65
N LYS A 2 -6.49 -11.37 3.60
CA LYS A 2 -5.60 -10.21 3.48
C LYS A 2 -6.23 -9.17 2.55
N ILE A 3 -6.15 -7.90 2.94
CA ILE A 3 -6.70 -6.77 2.18
C ILE A 3 -5.52 -5.94 1.68
N ALA A 4 -5.32 -5.88 0.37
CA ALA A 4 -4.33 -5.00 -0.24
C ALA A 4 -4.96 -3.62 -0.52
N ILE A 5 -4.27 -2.56 -0.12
CA ILE A 5 -4.71 -1.17 -0.25
C ILE A 5 -3.59 -0.38 -0.92
N ASP A 6 -3.91 0.34 -2.00
CA ASP A 6 -3.01 1.31 -2.59
C ASP A 6 -2.86 2.50 -1.64
N ALA A 7 -1.69 2.61 -1.01
CA ALA A 7 -1.38 3.66 -0.06
C ALA A 7 -1.05 4.98 -0.76
N MET A 8 -0.85 5.01 -2.08
CA MET A 8 -0.44 6.20 -2.83
C MET A 8 -1.61 6.89 -3.51
N GLY A 9 -2.77 6.23 -3.60
CA GLY A 9 -3.97 6.75 -4.26
C GLY A 9 -4.80 7.68 -3.38
N GLY A 10 -5.12 8.87 -3.91
CA GLY A 10 -6.02 9.84 -3.30
C GLY A 10 -5.34 11.16 -2.92
N ASP A 11 -6.15 12.21 -2.72
CA ASP A 11 -5.66 13.58 -2.54
C ASP A 11 -4.81 13.79 -1.27
N ASN A 12 -5.08 12.98 -0.23
CA ASN A 12 -4.37 13.02 1.06
C ASN A 12 -3.52 11.77 1.32
N ALA A 13 -3.13 11.06 0.26
CA ALA A 13 -2.27 9.88 0.35
C ALA A 13 -0.78 10.27 0.56
N PRO A 14 0.01 9.47 1.29
CA PRO A 14 -0.36 8.22 1.98
C PRO A 14 -0.98 8.39 3.37
N GLY A 15 -1.03 9.61 3.93
CA GLY A 15 -1.42 9.85 5.32
C GLY A 15 -2.79 9.30 5.69
N ALA A 16 -3.84 9.70 4.97
CA ALA A 16 -5.22 9.28 5.27
C ALA A 16 -5.42 7.77 5.08
N VAL A 17 -4.77 7.17 4.09
CA VAL A 17 -4.88 5.73 3.81
C VAL A 17 -4.18 4.92 4.89
N VAL A 18 -2.98 5.34 5.31
CA VAL A 18 -2.23 4.70 6.39
C VAL A 18 -3.00 4.80 7.71
N GLU A 19 -3.58 5.95 8.03
CA GLU A 19 -4.40 6.14 9.23
C GLU A 19 -5.61 5.20 9.26
N GLY A 20 -6.36 5.14 8.15
CA GLY A 20 -7.51 4.26 8.01
C GLY A 20 -7.11 2.78 8.12
N ALA A 21 -6.01 2.38 7.48
CA ALA A 21 -5.47 1.03 7.57
C ALA A 21 -5.08 0.66 9.01
N VAL A 22 -4.37 1.55 9.72
CA VAL A 22 -4.02 1.29 11.12
C VAL A 22 -5.26 1.17 11.99
N SER A 23 -6.26 2.02 11.79
CA SER A 23 -7.51 1.98 12.54
C SER A 23 -8.26 0.66 12.30
N ALA A 24 -8.41 0.25 11.03
CA ALA A 24 -9.05 -1.02 10.68
C ALA A 24 -8.29 -2.25 11.20
N ALA A 25 -6.96 -2.22 11.18
CA ALA A 25 -6.14 -3.28 11.75
C ALA A 25 -6.31 -3.38 13.27
N ARG A 26 -6.44 -2.23 13.97
CA ARG A 26 -6.65 -2.20 15.43
C ARG A 26 -8.05 -2.65 15.83
N GLU A 27 -9.08 -2.19 15.12
CA GLU A 27 -10.47 -2.44 15.48
C GLU A 27 -10.92 -3.86 15.11
N PHE A 28 -10.51 -4.34 13.93
CA PHE A 28 -10.99 -5.62 13.38
C PHE A 28 -9.92 -6.72 13.37
N GLY A 29 -8.67 -6.43 13.75
CA GLY A 29 -7.57 -7.39 13.63
C GLY A 29 -7.30 -7.79 12.17
N SER A 30 -7.68 -6.94 11.21
CA SER A 30 -7.57 -7.23 9.78
C SER A 30 -6.10 -7.30 9.35
N GLN A 31 -5.79 -8.25 8.46
CA GLN A 31 -4.49 -8.33 7.79
C GLN A 31 -4.49 -7.38 6.60
N ILE A 32 -3.66 -6.34 6.65
CA ILE A 32 -3.64 -5.26 5.65
C ILE A 32 -2.27 -5.20 5.02
N ILE A 33 -2.25 -5.09 3.69
CA ILE A 33 -1.04 -4.86 2.91
C ILE A 33 -1.13 -3.48 2.30
N LEU A 34 -0.26 -2.56 2.71
CA LEU A 34 -0.13 -1.22 2.14
C LEU A 34 0.82 -1.29 0.95
N VAL A 35 0.30 -1.03 -0.24
CA VAL A 35 1.06 -1.06 -1.50
C VAL A 35 1.48 0.36 -1.87
N GLY A 36 2.76 0.59 -2.16
CA GLY A 36 3.22 1.90 -2.59
C GLY A 36 4.69 2.20 -2.28
N ILE A 37 5.04 3.48 -2.23
CA ILE A 37 6.40 3.93 -1.90
C ILE A 37 6.66 3.66 -0.41
N GLU A 38 7.43 2.62 -0.13
CA GLU A 38 7.69 2.12 1.22
C GLU A 38 8.20 3.21 2.16
N GLU A 39 9.10 4.09 1.71
CA GLU A 39 9.67 5.16 2.53
C GLU A 39 8.59 6.12 3.04
N ARG A 40 7.68 6.53 2.14
CA ARG A 40 6.58 7.45 2.46
C ARG A 40 5.56 6.78 3.39
N ILE A 41 5.24 5.51 3.13
CA ILE A 41 4.33 4.72 3.98
C ILE A 41 4.92 4.54 5.38
N ARG A 42 6.21 4.20 5.47
CA ARG A 42 6.91 4.03 6.75
C ARG A 42 7.00 5.33 7.53
N GLU A 43 7.21 6.45 6.85
CA GLU A 43 7.23 7.76 7.49
C GLU A 43 5.90 8.10 8.15
N GLU A 44 4.78 7.87 7.45
CA GLU A 44 3.45 8.04 8.02
C GLU A 44 3.17 7.04 9.15
N LEU A 45 3.53 5.77 8.98
CA LEU A 45 3.35 4.74 10.02
C LEU A 45 4.09 5.05 11.34
N LYS A 46 5.18 5.84 11.30
CA LYS A 46 5.87 6.27 12.53
C LYS A 46 4.95 7.06 13.47
N LYS A 47 3.98 7.81 12.93
CA LYS A 47 3.02 8.61 13.70
C LYS A 47 2.06 7.72 14.50
N PHE A 48 1.89 6.47 14.10
CA PHE A 48 0.91 5.55 14.68
C PHE A 48 1.55 4.40 15.47
N LYS A 49 2.82 4.51 15.86
CA LYS A 49 3.48 3.47 16.67
C LYS A 49 2.91 3.36 18.09
N PRO A 50 2.76 2.14 18.66
CA PRO A 50 2.87 0.87 17.96
C PRO A 50 1.67 0.66 17.03
N TYR A 51 1.95 0.26 15.79
CA TYR A 51 0.93 -0.17 14.84
C TYR A 51 0.84 -1.71 14.85
N PRO A 52 -0.33 -2.30 14.52
CA PRO A 52 -0.52 -3.75 14.55
C PRO A 52 0.46 -4.51 13.66
N GLU A 53 0.92 -5.68 14.12
CA GLU A 53 1.76 -6.61 13.33
C GLU A 53 1.03 -7.18 12.10
N THR A 54 -0.29 -7.02 12.04
CA THR A 54 -1.12 -7.42 10.90
C THR A 54 -0.98 -6.47 9.70
N ILE A 55 -0.18 -5.41 9.81
CA ILE A 55 0.12 -4.47 8.72
C ILE A 55 1.44 -4.85 8.06
N GLU A 56 1.36 -5.22 6.79
CA GLU A 56 2.49 -5.48 5.90
C GLU A 56 2.63 -4.33 4.90
N ILE A 57 3.85 -4.05 4.45
CA ILE A 57 4.11 -3.05 3.41
C ILE A 57 4.66 -3.78 2.19
N ALA A 58 4.04 -3.58 1.04
CA ALA A 58 4.52 -4.07 -0.24
C ALA A 58 5.04 -2.88 -1.05
N HIS A 59 6.36 -2.80 -1.22
CA HIS A 59 6.97 -1.76 -2.03
C HIS A 59 6.53 -1.88 -3.49
N ALA A 60 6.01 -0.80 -4.04
CA ALA A 60 5.74 -0.64 -5.46
C ALA A 60 6.49 0.62 -5.95
N SER A 61 7.51 0.40 -6.78
CA SER A 61 8.35 1.46 -7.36
C SER A 61 7.65 2.22 -8.49
N GLU A 62 6.63 1.62 -9.11
CA GLU A 62 5.82 2.23 -10.16
C GLU A 62 4.50 2.73 -9.55
N VAL A 63 4.48 4.00 -9.13
CA VAL A 63 3.21 4.72 -9.06
C VAL A 63 2.82 4.94 -10.50
N ILE A 64 1.79 4.25 -11.00
CA ILE A 64 1.24 4.51 -12.33
C ILE A 64 0.71 5.96 -12.29
N GLN A 65 1.55 6.91 -12.70
CA GLN A 65 1.10 8.26 -12.99
C GLN A 65 0.08 8.14 -14.12
N MET A 66 -0.98 8.93 -14.07
CA MET A 66 -2.09 8.94 -15.05
C MET A 66 -1.67 9.15 -16.52
N ASP A 67 -0.38 9.25 -16.83
CA ASP A 67 0.18 9.50 -18.16
C ASP A 67 0.88 8.28 -18.78
N GLU A 68 0.84 7.10 -18.14
CA GLU A 68 1.27 5.86 -18.81
C GLU A 68 0.08 5.07 -19.37
N PRO A 69 0.07 4.74 -20.67
CA PRO A 69 -0.99 3.96 -21.27
C PRO A 69 -1.04 2.58 -20.60
N ALA A 70 -2.16 2.31 -19.90
CA ALA A 70 -2.47 1.12 -19.10
C ALA A 70 -2.42 -0.24 -19.85
N ALA A 71 -1.82 -0.31 -21.03
CA ALA A 71 -1.87 -1.46 -21.93
C ALA A 71 -0.59 -2.34 -21.95
N LEU A 72 0.51 -1.95 -21.30
CA LEU A 72 1.79 -2.68 -21.43
C LEU A 72 2.10 -3.70 -20.33
N SER A 73 1.52 -3.61 -19.12
CA SER A 73 1.96 -4.43 -17.98
C SER A 73 1.26 -5.80 -17.82
N ILE A 74 0.26 -6.14 -18.64
CA ILE A 74 -0.45 -7.44 -18.54
C ILE A 74 0.20 -8.54 -19.41
N ARG A 75 1.16 -8.24 -20.30
CA ARG A 75 1.59 -9.20 -21.34
C ARG A 75 3.00 -9.78 -21.25
N LYS A 76 3.81 -9.44 -20.25
CA LYS A 76 5.18 -9.98 -20.11
C LYS A 76 5.48 -10.38 -18.66
N LYS A 77 5.13 -11.61 -18.29
CA LYS A 77 5.91 -12.51 -17.42
C LYS A 77 5.14 -13.82 -17.24
N ARG A 78 4.90 -14.47 -18.37
CA ARG A 78 4.70 -15.92 -18.46
C ARG A 78 6.02 -16.43 -19.05
N ASP A 79 6.70 -17.30 -18.30
CA ASP A 79 8.00 -17.90 -18.57
C ASP A 79 9.24 -17.01 -18.41
N SER A 80 9.84 -17.08 -17.22
CA SER A 80 11.28 -17.37 -17.08
C SER A 80 11.59 -17.74 -15.63
N SER A 81 11.91 -19.03 -15.45
CA SER A 81 12.61 -19.74 -14.34
C SER A 81 12.48 -19.22 -12.91
#